data_AF-A0A4R0QZN2-F1
#
_entry.id   AF-A0A4R0QZN2-F1
#
_cell.length_a   1.000
_cell.length_b   1.000
_cell.length_c   1.000
_cell.angle_alpha   90.00
_cell.angle_beta   90.00
_cell.angle_gamma   90.00
#
_symmetry.space_group_name_H-M   'P 1'
#
loop_
_entity.id
_entity.type
_entity.pdbx_description
1 polymer ?
#
loop_
_entity_poly.entity_id
_entity_poly.type
_entity_poly.pdbx_seq_one_letter_code
_entity_poly.pdbx_strand_id
1 'polypeptide(L)'
;MENTMNGAHHIIIINLARQYDHPLVLPTAFYECAQLPLSTILSTVTDDTGMKWKLSDEDLKRVLEGRDQLAERRHYQLAMFIAPYKVKTSQSCRTEDSCITEMKETGHKLYSDWNKQHRHAVLSELDSHIGQRDICLSCVSMLEYAYEDHREKVWNDLVDIFDLHDTVTKDEWLDDDDDD
;
A
#
# COMPACT_ATOMS: atom_id res chain seq x y z
N MET A 1 -5.70 9.38 -29.47
CA MET A 1 -5.83 10.26 -28.30
C MET A 1 -6.68 9.51 -27.29
N GLU A 2 -6.07 8.61 -26.53
CA GLU A 2 -6.78 7.82 -25.50
C GLU A 2 -5.77 7.64 -24.36
N ASN A 3 -5.80 8.53 -23.37
CA ASN A 3 -5.04 8.35 -22.13
C ASN A 3 -5.54 9.25 -20.99
N THR A 4 -6.83 9.16 -20.67
CA THR A 4 -7.42 9.84 -19.50
C THR A 4 -8.45 8.95 -18.81
N MET A 5 -8.08 7.71 -18.45
CA MET A 5 -8.65 7.07 -17.26
C MET A 5 -7.74 7.44 -16.09
N ASN A 6 -7.86 8.73 -15.76
CA ASN A 6 -7.06 9.47 -14.82
C ASN A 6 -7.44 8.97 -13.42
N GLY A 7 -6.49 8.66 -12.52
CA GLY A 7 -6.76 8.14 -11.17
C GLY A 7 -7.65 9.03 -10.26
N ALA A 8 -8.16 10.14 -10.80
CA ALA A 8 -9.26 10.96 -10.30
C ALA A 8 -10.54 10.20 -9.88
N HIS A 9 -10.76 8.96 -10.35
CA HIS A 9 -11.92 8.17 -9.96
C HIS A 9 -12.03 7.97 -8.44
N HIS A 10 -10.91 7.86 -7.71
CA HIS A 10 -10.95 7.65 -6.27
C HIS A 10 -11.44 8.88 -5.49
N ILE A 11 -11.19 10.09 -5.98
CA ILE A 11 -11.76 11.32 -5.42
C ILE A 11 -13.29 11.30 -5.54
N ILE A 12 -13.80 10.86 -6.70
CA ILE A 12 -15.24 10.72 -6.95
C ILE A 12 -15.83 9.64 -6.04
N ILE A 13 -15.17 8.48 -5.94
CA ILE A 13 -15.63 7.36 -5.08
C ILE A 13 -15.74 7.81 -3.63
N ILE A 14 -14.74 8.51 -3.07
CA ILE A 14 -14.80 9.04 -1.69
C ILE A 14 -16.02 9.95 -1.51
N ASN A 15 -16.23 10.89 -2.44
CA ASN A 15 -17.38 11.81 -2.37
C ASN A 15 -18.72 11.07 -2.46
N LEU A 16 -18.86 10.12 -3.38
CA LEU A 16 -20.07 9.32 -3.53
C LEU A 16 -20.31 8.46 -2.30
N ALA A 17 -19.29 7.77 -1.79
CA ALA A 17 -19.39 6.94 -0.60
C ALA A 17 -19.84 7.74 0.62
N ARG A 18 -19.32 8.96 0.83
CA ARG A 18 -19.77 9.87 1.88
C ARG A 18 -21.20 10.38 1.64
N GLN A 19 -21.56 10.68 0.38
CA GLN A 19 -22.88 11.21 0.03
C GLN A 19 -24.01 10.17 0.17
N TYR A 20 -23.73 8.91 -0.14
CA TYR A 20 -24.70 7.81 -0.15
C TYR A 20 -24.56 6.85 1.03
N ASP A 21 -23.74 7.20 2.03
CA ASP A 21 -23.53 6.41 3.26
C ASP A 21 -23.08 4.97 2.95
N HIS A 22 -22.03 4.84 2.14
CA HIS A 22 -21.36 3.58 1.82
C HIS A 22 -19.94 3.54 2.42
N PRO A 23 -19.82 3.49 3.75
CA PRO A 23 -18.57 3.78 4.43
C PRO A 23 -17.52 2.67 4.22
N LEU A 24 -17.92 1.41 4.01
CA LEU A 24 -17.02 0.26 3.79
C LEU A 24 -16.08 0.39 2.58
N VAL A 25 -16.42 1.23 1.59
CA VAL A 25 -15.55 1.47 0.41
C VAL A 25 -14.47 2.50 0.71
N LEU A 26 -14.63 3.30 1.77
CA LEU A 26 -13.74 4.41 2.08
C LEU A 26 -12.28 3.97 2.32
N PRO A 27 -11.97 2.94 3.14
CA PRO A 27 -10.57 2.58 3.41
C PRO A 27 -9.77 2.32 2.13
N THR A 28 -10.34 1.54 1.20
CA THR A 28 -9.72 1.27 -0.11
C THR A 28 -9.68 2.51 -1.00
N ALA A 29 -10.75 3.30 -1.06
CA ALA A 29 -10.78 4.50 -1.89
C ALA A 29 -9.76 5.55 -1.43
N PHE A 30 -9.57 5.71 -0.12
CA PHE A 30 -8.53 6.56 0.46
C PHE A 30 -7.12 6.02 0.16
N TYR A 31 -6.90 4.71 0.27
CA TYR A 31 -5.63 4.08 -0.09
C TYR A 31 -5.24 4.38 -1.54
N GLU A 32 -6.17 4.19 -2.47
CA GLU A 32 -5.93 4.45 -3.90
C GLU A 32 -5.77 5.95 -4.19
N CYS A 33 -6.57 6.80 -3.54
CA CYS A 33 -6.41 8.25 -3.64
C CYS A 33 -5.03 8.72 -3.14
N ALA A 34 -4.48 8.08 -2.10
CA ALA A 34 -3.15 8.36 -1.57
C ALA A 34 -2.02 8.03 -2.57
N GLN A 35 -2.25 7.15 -3.55
CA GLN A 35 -1.28 6.82 -4.60
C GLN A 35 -1.18 7.89 -5.69
N LEU A 36 -2.15 8.81 -5.76
CA LEU A 36 -2.20 9.81 -6.82
C LEU A 36 -1.09 10.87 -6.67
N PRO A 37 -0.67 11.49 -7.80
CA PRO A 37 0.17 12.68 -7.74
C PRO A 37 -0.47 13.75 -6.86
N LEU A 38 0.35 14.43 -6.04
CA LEU A 38 -0.15 15.48 -5.13
C LEU A 38 -0.93 16.56 -5.88
N SER A 39 -0.49 16.91 -7.09
CA SER A 39 -1.21 17.84 -7.97
C SER A 39 -2.63 17.38 -8.30
N THR A 40 -2.84 16.08 -8.46
CA THR A 40 -4.16 15.49 -8.75
C THR A 40 -5.05 15.52 -7.52
N ILE A 41 -4.53 15.14 -6.34
CA ILE A 41 -5.25 15.15 -5.06
C ILE A 41 -5.75 16.57 -4.72
N LEU A 42 -4.94 17.59 -4.99
CA LEU A 42 -5.27 18.99 -4.73
C LEU A 42 -6.18 19.61 -5.80
N SER A 43 -6.36 18.95 -6.94
CA SER A 43 -7.12 19.48 -8.07
C SER A 43 -8.60 19.17 -7.97
N THR A 44 -9.41 19.96 -8.70
CA THR A 44 -10.79 19.60 -8.99
C THR A 44 -10.81 18.67 -10.20
N VAL A 45 -11.49 17.54 -10.08
CA VAL A 45 -11.66 16.58 -11.16
C VAL A 45 -13.07 16.70 -11.73
N THR A 46 -13.24 16.39 -13.01
CA THR A 46 -14.54 16.44 -13.68
C THR A 46 -14.90 15.05 -14.16
N ASP A 47 -16.13 14.60 -13.89
CA ASP A 47 -16.63 13.31 -14.38
C ASP A 47 -17.16 13.39 -15.83
N ASP A 48 -17.70 12.28 -16.33
CA ASP A 48 -18.28 12.16 -17.67
C ASP A 48 -19.55 13.01 -17.87
N THR A 49 -20.26 13.33 -16.79
CA THR A 49 -21.43 14.23 -16.80
C THR A 49 -21.06 15.71 -16.79
N GLY A 50 -19.77 16.04 -16.60
CA GLY A 50 -19.30 17.42 -16.45
C GLY A 50 -19.39 17.94 -15.01
N MET A 51 -19.78 17.11 -14.05
CA MET A 51 -19.82 17.46 -12.64
C MET A 51 -18.41 17.51 -12.07
N LYS A 52 -18.16 18.54 -11.24
CA LYS A 52 -16.86 18.79 -10.62
C LYS A 52 -16.82 18.21 -9.22
N TRP A 53 -15.77 17.44 -8.95
CA TRP A 53 -15.53 16.76 -7.69
C TRP A 53 -14.20 17.24 -7.10
N LYS A 54 -14.18 17.40 -5.78
CA LYS A 54 -12.99 17.73 -4.99
C LYS A 54 -13.14 17.06 -3.64
N LEU A 55 -12.04 16.64 -3.03
CA LEU A 55 -12.07 16.23 -1.62
C LEU A 55 -12.50 17.40 -0.74
N SER A 56 -13.25 17.08 0.32
CA SER A 56 -13.45 18.00 1.43
C SER A 56 -12.11 18.33 2.09
N ASP A 57 -12.01 19.42 2.85
CA ASP A 57 -10.75 19.78 3.52
C ASP A 57 -10.37 18.71 4.58
N GLU A 58 -11.36 18.05 5.17
CA GLU A 58 -11.17 16.97 6.15
C GLU A 58 -10.63 15.70 5.49
N ASP A 59 -11.25 15.27 4.37
CA ASP A 59 -10.80 14.08 3.64
C ASP A 59 -9.45 14.33 2.95
N LEU A 60 -9.20 15.54 2.47
CA LEU A 60 -7.90 15.92 1.96
C LEU A 60 -6.81 15.76 3.03
N LYS A 61 -7.08 16.23 4.25
CA LYS A 61 -6.17 16.06 5.39
C LYS A 61 -5.91 14.59 5.68
N ARG A 62 -6.98 13.77 5.80
CA ARG A 62 -6.88 12.31 6.01
C ARG A 62 -6.03 11.62 4.94
N VAL A 63 -6.22 11.96 3.66
CA VAL A 63 -5.41 11.41 2.56
C VAL A 63 -3.93 11.78 2.72
N LEU A 64 -3.61 13.03 3.05
CA LEU A 64 -2.23 13.49 3.20
C LEU A 64 -1.53 12.87 4.41
N GLU A 65 -2.22 12.78 5.56
CA GLU A 65 -1.67 12.15 6.77
C GLU A 65 -1.52 10.64 6.57
N GLY A 66 -2.52 9.99 5.97
CA GLY A 66 -2.45 8.57 5.61
C GLY A 66 -1.32 8.27 4.63
N ARG A 67 -1.03 9.16 3.67
CA ARG A 67 0.14 9.03 2.78
C ARG A 67 1.45 8.95 3.55
N ASP A 68 1.65 9.80 4.55
CA ASP A 68 2.87 9.79 5.36
C ASP A 68 2.98 8.48 6.16
N GLN A 69 1.87 8.02 6.75
CA GLN A 69 1.82 6.73 7.44
C GLN A 69 2.11 5.54 6.51
N LEU A 70 1.58 5.54 5.28
CA LEU A 70 1.84 4.51 4.28
C LEU A 70 3.31 4.53 3.82
N ALA A 71 3.92 5.71 3.70
CA ALA A 71 5.34 5.83 3.39
C ALA A 71 6.23 5.23 4.48
N GLU A 72 5.89 5.48 5.75
CA GLU A 72 6.60 4.89 6.90
C GLU A 72 6.45 3.37 6.93
N ARG A 73 5.23 2.85 6.75
CA ARG A 73 4.96 1.41 6.68
C ARG A 73 5.69 0.76 5.50
N ARG A 74 5.73 1.40 4.33
CA ARG A 74 6.53 0.93 3.19
C ARG A 74 8.02 0.93 3.50
N HIS A 75 8.53 1.96 4.17
CA HIS A 75 9.92 2.00 4.60
C HIS A 75 10.26 0.83 5.52
N TYR A 76 9.39 0.54 6.50
CA TYR A 76 9.55 -0.62 7.40
C TYR A 76 9.51 -1.95 6.63
N GLN A 77 8.55 -2.11 5.72
CA GLN A 77 8.42 -3.28 4.85
C GLN A 77 9.71 -3.53 4.05
N LEU A 78 10.30 -2.49 3.45
CA LEU A 78 11.55 -2.63 2.67
C LEU A 78 12.79 -2.79 3.56
N ALA A 79 12.77 -2.27 4.79
CA ALA A 79 13.89 -2.39 5.73
C ALA A 79 14.22 -3.87 6.06
N MET A 80 13.26 -4.79 5.92
CA MET A 80 13.50 -6.23 6.12
C MET A 80 14.57 -6.81 5.17
N PHE A 81 14.76 -6.20 3.99
CA PHE A 81 15.73 -6.64 2.99
C PHE A 81 17.10 -5.97 3.13
N ILE A 82 17.17 -4.77 3.70
CA ILE A 82 18.40 -3.95 3.69
C ILE A 82 19.02 -3.73 5.07
N ALA A 83 18.25 -3.79 6.15
CA ALA A 83 18.77 -3.52 7.48
C ALA A 83 19.61 -4.71 7.98
N PRO A 84 20.91 -4.53 8.30
CA PRO A 84 21.81 -5.63 8.63
C PRO A 84 21.33 -6.55 9.76
N TYR A 85 20.56 -6.01 10.70
CA TYR A 85 20.03 -6.74 11.86
C TYR A 85 18.67 -7.40 11.62
N LYS A 86 18.04 -7.14 10.47
CA LYS A 86 16.72 -7.66 10.09
C LYS A 86 16.79 -8.69 8.99
N VAL A 87 17.80 -8.63 8.12
CA VAL A 87 18.02 -9.66 7.10
C VAL A 87 18.35 -10.98 7.79
N LYS A 88 17.44 -11.94 7.67
CA LYS A 88 17.57 -13.29 8.19
C LYS A 88 17.33 -14.26 7.07
N THR A 89 17.95 -15.42 7.16
CA THR A 89 17.66 -16.54 6.26
C THR A 89 16.64 -17.48 6.89
N SER A 90 16.00 -18.29 6.06
CA SER A 90 15.16 -19.38 6.55
C SER A 90 15.98 -20.37 7.37
N GLN A 91 15.38 -20.99 8.38
CA GLN A 91 16.04 -22.05 9.18
C GLN A 91 16.51 -23.24 8.32
N SER A 92 15.91 -23.42 7.15
CA SER A 92 16.26 -24.46 6.17
C SER A 92 17.26 -23.99 5.12
N CYS A 93 17.85 -22.79 5.26
CA CYS A 93 18.86 -22.26 4.34
C CYS A 93 20.17 -23.03 4.45
N ARG A 94 20.76 -23.40 3.31
CA ARG A 94 22.06 -24.08 3.23
C ARG A 94 23.19 -23.18 2.71
N THR A 95 22.84 -22.00 2.21
CA THR A 95 23.73 -21.05 1.55
C THR A 95 23.54 -19.66 2.15
N GLU A 96 23.68 -19.57 3.47
CA GLU A 96 23.29 -18.39 4.26
C GLU A 96 23.96 -17.10 3.75
N ASP A 97 25.28 -17.07 3.64
CA ASP A 97 26.03 -15.88 3.20
C ASP A 97 25.62 -15.40 1.79
N SER A 98 25.41 -16.35 0.86
CA SER A 98 24.97 -16.06 -0.50
C SER A 98 23.55 -15.49 -0.51
N CYS A 99 22.63 -16.13 0.23
CA CYS A 99 21.26 -15.64 0.32
C CYS A 99 21.21 -14.25 0.95
N ILE A 100 21.95 -13.99 2.03
CA ILE A 100 22.00 -12.67 2.68
C ILE A 100 22.49 -11.60 1.71
N THR A 101 23.52 -11.92 0.92
CA THR A 101 24.09 -11.00 -0.08
C THR A 101 23.04 -10.66 -1.13
N GLU A 102 22.43 -11.67 -1.75
CA GLU A 102 21.40 -11.50 -2.79
C GLU A 102 20.14 -10.80 -2.27
N MET A 103 19.72 -11.09 -1.03
CA MET A 103 18.60 -10.40 -0.38
C MET A 103 18.87 -8.91 -0.21
N LYS A 104 20.09 -8.55 0.23
CA LYS A 104 20.49 -7.14 0.39
C LYS A 104 20.53 -6.42 -0.94
N GLU A 105 21.11 -7.02 -1.97
CA GLU A 105 21.14 -6.45 -3.32
C GLU A 105 19.72 -6.24 -3.87
N THR A 106 18.84 -7.21 -3.67
CA THR A 106 17.43 -7.11 -4.06
C THR A 106 16.72 -6.00 -3.29
N GLY A 107 16.93 -5.93 -1.98
CA GLY A 107 16.42 -4.85 -1.14
C GLY A 107 16.88 -3.48 -1.59
N HIS A 108 18.17 -3.33 -1.93
CA HIS A 108 18.71 -2.08 -2.44
C HIS A 108 18.07 -1.67 -3.77
N LYS A 109 17.84 -2.63 -4.67
CA LYS A 109 17.13 -2.37 -5.95
C LYS A 109 15.70 -1.88 -5.68
N LEU A 110 14.94 -2.62 -4.87
CA LEU A 110 13.56 -2.26 -4.49
C LEU A 110 13.49 -0.88 -3.83
N TYR A 111 14.43 -0.58 -2.92
CA TYR A 111 14.51 0.72 -2.26
C TYR A 111 14.90 1.86 -3.23
N SER A 112 15.74 1.57 -4.23
CA SER A 112 16.08 2.57 -5.25
C SER A 112 14.89 2.92 -6.15
N ASP A 113 14.02 1.94 -6.43
CA ASP A 113 12.83 2.12 -7.25
C ASP A 113 11.67 2.74 -6.46
N TRP A 114 11.58 2.46 -5.15
CA TRP A 114 10.68 3.14 -4.22
C TRP A 114 10.77 4.66 -4.31
N ASN A 115 11.98 5.20 -4.46
CA ASN A 115 12.19 6.64 -4.57
C ASN A 115 11.65 7.27 -5.86
N LYS A 116 11.40 6.47 -6.92
CA LYS A 116 11.13 7.00 -8.26
C LYS A 116 9.64 7.12 -8.59
N GLN A 117 8.78 6.22 -8.14
CA GLN A 117 7.41 6.19 -8.68
C GLN A 117 6.27 5.92 -7.68
N HIS A 118 6.48 5.21 -6.56
CA HIS A 118 5.35 4.76 -5.73
C HIS A 118 5.69 4.66 -4.23
N ARG A 119 5.96 5.80 -3.59
CA ARG A 119 6.41 5.82 -2.19
C ARG A 119 5.41 5.21 -1.19
N HIS A 120 4.13 5.26 -1.53
CA HIS A 120 3.02 4.92 -0.64
C HIS A 120 2.31 3.60 -1.03
N ALA A 121 2.79 2.88 -2.05
CA ALA A 121 2.13 1.68 -2.57
C ALA A 121 2.48 0.43 -1.75
N VAL A 122 2.30 0.51 -0.44
CA VAL A 122 2.68 -0.55 0.52
C VAL A 122 1.91 -1.86 0.33
N LEU A 123 0.71 -1.80 -0.27
CA LEU A 123 -0.07 -2.98 -0.63
C LEU A 123 0.29 -3.53 -2.01
N SER A 124 1.29 -2.98 -2.71
CA SER A 124 1.77 -3.53 -3.98
C SER A 124 2.33 -4.93 -3.75
N GLU A 125 2.05 -5.84 -4.68
CA GLU A 125 2.70 -7.15 -4.72
C GLU A 125 4.22 -7.01 -4.71
N LEU A 126 4.87 -8.02 -4.14
CA LEU A 126 6.31 -8.12 -4.17
C LEU A 126 6.75 -8.40 -5.60
N ASP A 127 7.83 -7.77 -6.04
CA ASP A 127 8.33 -7.96 -7.39
C ASP A 127 8.62 -9.46 -7.65
N SER A 128 7.90 -10.05 -8.63
CA SER A 128 8.05 -11.42 -9.09
C SER A 128 9.50 -11.80 -9.44
N HIS A 129 10.37 -10.81 -9.66
CA HIS A 129 11.79 -11.01 -9.93
C HIS A 129 12.62 -11.50 -8.73
N ILE A 130 12.08 -11.58 -7.51
CA ILE A 130 12.80 -12.19 -6.37
C ILE A 130 13.14 -13.67 -6.64
N GLY A 131 12.24 -14.42 -7.27
CA GLY A 131 12.45 -15.82 -7.62
C GLY A 131 13.47 -16.03 -8.75
N GLN A 132 13.94 -14.97 -9.41
CA GLN A 132 14.93 -15.03 -10.50
C GLN A 132 16.37 -14.80 -10.00
N ARG A 133 16.57 -14.69 -8.67
CA ARG A 133 17.87 -14.45 -8.04
C ARG A 133 18.45 -15.74 -7.46
N ASP A 134 19.74 -15.69 -7.11
CA ASP A 134 20.45 -16.79 -6.45
C ASP A 134 20.11 -16.91 -4.95
N ILE A 135 18.83 -16.71 -4.61
CA ILE A 135 18.26 -16.93 -3.28
C ILE A 135 17.63 -18.32 -3.27
N CYS A 136 17.96 -19.15 -2.26
CA CYS A 136 17.34 -20.47 -2.16
C CYS A 136 15.82 -20.37 -1.92
N LEU A 137 15.07 -21.37 -2.40
CA LEU A 137 13.59 -21.38 -2.32
C LEU A 137 13.05 -21.16 -0.90
N SER A 138 13.64 -21.79 0.11
CA SER A 138 13.21 -21.62 1.52
C SER A 138 13.30 -20.17 1.99
N CYS A 139 14.31 -19.44 1.52
CA CYS A 139 14.51 -18.02 1.82
C CYS A 139 13.54 -17.13 1.04
N VAL A 140 13.26 -17.46 -0.22
CA VAL A 140 12.24 -16.75 -1.02
C VAL A 140 10.88 -16.88 -0.36
N SER A 141 10.44 -18.10 -0.02
CA SER A 141 9.14 -18.32 0.63
C SER A 141 9.01 -17.62 1.99
N MET A 142 10.10 -17.56 2.77
CA MET A 142 10.10 -16.83 4.04
C MET A 142 9.90 -15.31 3.81
N LEU A 143 10.54 -14.75 2.79
CA LEU A 143 10.40 -13.33 2.45
C LEU A 143 9.02 -13.00 1.89
N GLU A 144 8.50 -13.83 1.00
CA GLU A 144 7.14 -13.70 0.45
C GLU A 144 6.11 -13.74 1.59
N TYR A 145 6.21 -14.72 2.48
CA TYR A 145 5.33 -14.82 3.66
C TYR A 145 5.41 -13.57 4.53
N ALA A 146 6.62 -13.13 4.90
CA ALA A 146 6.78 -11.97 5.77
C ALA A 146 6.35 -10.65 5.10
N TYR A 147 6.46 -10.55 3.77
CA TYR A 147 5.99 -9.40 3.02
C TYR A 147 4.46 -9.39 2.91
N GLU A 148 3.84 -10.55 2.68
CA GLU A 148 2.38 -10.69 2.62
C GLU A 148 1.73 -10.44 3.98
N ASP A 149 2.26 -11.03 5.06
CA ASP A 149 1.82 -10.77 6.45
C ASP A 149 1.88 -9.27 6.78
N HIS A 150 2.88 -8.55 6.27
CA HIS A 150 2.92 -7.10 6.43
C HIS A 150 1.85 -6.39 5.60
N ARG A 151 1.59 -6.79 4.35
CA ARG A 151 0.53 -6.21 3.51
C ARG A 151 -0.84 -6.40 4.15
N GLU A 152 -1.13 -7.59 4.63
CA GLU A 152 -2.36 -7.93 5.33
C GLU A 152 -2.55 -7.04 6.57
N LYS A 153 -1.51 -6.86 7.38
CA LYS A 153 -1.56 -5.92 8.52
C LYS A 153 -1.87 -4.49 8.08
N VAL A 154 -1.26 -4.01 7.00
CA VAL A 154 -1.56 -2.67 6.50
C VAL A 154 -2.99 -2.56 5.96
N TRP A 155 -3.47 -3.60 5.28
CA TRP A 155 -4.85 -3.68 4.80
C TRP A 155 -5.84 -3.58 5.98
N ASN A 156 -5.56 -4.32 7.04
CA ASN A 156 -6.39 -4.34 8.24
C ASN A 156 -6.35 -3.02 9.02
N ASP A 157 -5.27 -2.27 8.88
CA ASP A 157 -5.06 -0.96 9.51
C ASP A 157 -5.55 0.21 8.64
N LEU A 158 -6.14 0.01 7.46
CA LEU A 158 -6.51 1.13 6.58
C LEU A 158 -7.49 2.10 7.24
N VAL A 159 -8.42 1.61 8.06
CA VAL A 159 -9.33 2.46 8.85
C VAL A 159 -8.55 3.36 9.80
N ASP A 160 -7.57 2.81 10.51
CA ASP A 160 -6.71 3.54 11.45
C ASP A 160 -5.80 4.54 10.71
N ILE A 161 -5.24 4.12 9.56
CA ILE A 161 -4.33 4.92 8.73
C ILE A 161 -5.00 6.21 8.25
N PHE A 162 -6.27 6.12 7.88
CA PHE A 162 -7.03 7.23 7.30
C PHE A 162 -7.98 7.91 8.27
N ASP A 163 -7.93 7.56 9.56
CA ASP A 163 -8.78 8.15 10.61
C ASP A 163 -10.27 8.13 10.22
N LEU A 164 -10.76 6.93 9.89
CA LEU A 164 -12.13 6.70 9.39
C LEU A 164 -13.06 6.12 10.46
N HIS A 165 -12.68 6.15 11.74
CA HIS A 165 -13.49 5.61 12.86
C HIS A 165 -14.81 6.35 13.07
N ASP A 166 -14.96 7.55 12.49
CA ASP A 166 -16.22 8.28 12.44
C ASP A 166 -17.26 7.64 11.52
N THR A 167 -16.83 6.74 10.63
CA THR A 167 -17.66 6.16 9.56
C THR A 167 -17.64 4.64 9.48
N VAL A 168 -16.50 4.00 9.74
CA VAL A 168 -16.35 2.54 9.72
C VAL A 168 -15.60 2.11 10.97
N THR A 169 -16.14 1.15 11.71
CA THR A 169 -15.39 0.50 12.78
C THR A 169 -14.42 -0.53 12.21
N LYS A 170 -13.32 -0.81 12.92
CA LYS A 170 -12.36 -1.83 12.46
C LYS A 170 -13.02 -3.20 12.31
N ASP A 171 -13.95 -3.53 13.20
CA ASP A 171 -14.68 -4.80 13.17
C ASP A 171 -15.57 -4.90 11.91
N GLU A 172 -16.29 -3.84 11.54
CA GLU A 172 -17.07 -3.79 10.29
C GLU A 172 -16.21 -3.84 9.02
N TRP A 173 -14.98 -3.33 9.09
CA TRP A 173 -14.05 -3.38 7.95
C TRP A 173 -13.47 -4.77 7.74
N LEU A 174 -13.17 -5.46 8.85
CA LEU A 174 -12.52 -6.75 8.80
C LEU A 174 -13.47 -7.90 8.54
N ASP A 175 -14.79 -7.68 8.68
CA ASP A 175 -15.88 -8.65 8.51
C ASP A 175 -15.35 -10.08 8.64
N ASP A 176 -15.22 -10.53 9.90
CA ASP A 176 -14.87 -11.91 10.22
C ASP A 176 -16.00 -12.81 9.67
N ASP A 177 -15.95 -13.13 8.38
CA ASP A 177 -16.67 -14.23 7.73
C ASP A 177 -16.11 -15.60 8.23
N ASP A 178 -15.72 -15.68 9.51
CA ASP A 178 -15.27 -16.89 10.23
C ASP A 178 -16.45 -17.64 10.88
N ASP A 179 -17.69 -17.27 10.55
CA ASP A 179 -18.90 -18.06 10.84
C ASP A 179 -19.24 -18.98 9.64
N ASP A 180 -18.38 -19.98 9.35
CA ASP A 180 -18.76 -21.21 8.60
C ASP A 180 -17.91 -22.45 8.97
#